data_AF-A0AAE4K5K8-F1
#
_entry.id   AF-A0AAE4K5K8-F1
#
_cell.length_a   1.000
_cell.length_b   1.000
_cell.length_c   1.000
_cell.angle_alpha   90.00
_cell.angle_beta   90.00
_cell.angle_gamma   90.00
#
_symmetry.space_group_name_H-M   'P 1'
#
loop_
_entity.id
_entity.type
_entity.pdbx_description
1 polymer ?
#
loop_
_entity_poly.entity_id
_entity_poly.type
_entity_poly.pdbx_seq_one_letter_code
_entity_poly.pdbx_strand_id
1 'polypeptide(L)'
;MNEDLPALTTQTKLDNHAIKDVKVEARFTVKYIFDARVSEGLSIPYAVAVDGVAQEIYKNKPKRVSGNNGQIVIPSIKSGASVALYLNSDAHPSYRKNPVYVVKVGERNVVVKVLEKSGKSDATDAPVLTDQKNNEDIRTDVYEALLTGDIWMKISHKYTAAEVAALLPRDTLPEMLEAIEAIYKGLASPRLRLDAEGKSLTINFEDSDNPRANIKKGYSLLSEGLTRVHPAGYAALMIAALNANVDKIAVTSCWRPMLGSIAHRAGLGLDINYLDEIRLNREELGKKWGIDTPNVSEAEKSLFAEFRQAKTEQVAARQQLVKAAKASKNHPDNSAALEALTTARELAAKADVRLNLAEAAWNEERNKNEPSKVRAFRKSLMKSPAVSQIFDPWFMDTNSKDKNAPVANLQISRDEKTHAHHFHITVLEPKIL
;
A
#
# COMPACT_ATOMS: atom_id res chain seq x y z
N MET A 1 -74.64 60.52 -24.02
CA MET A 1 -74.79 59.19 -24.64
C MET A 1 -73.57 58.94 -25.50
N ASN A 2 -73.01 57.74 -25.36
CA ASN A 2 -71.86 57.14 -26.04
C ASN A 2 -70.46 57.61 -25.62
N GLU A 3 -69.93 56.82 -24.68
CA GLU A 3 -68.52 56.50 -24.54
C GLU A 3 -67.98 55.90 -25.85
N ASP A 4 -66.91 56.48 -26.38
CA ASP A 4 -66.02 55.79 -27.34
C ASP A 4 -64.65 55.66 -26.69
N LEU A 5 -64.42 54.46 -26.14
CA LEU A 5 -63.12 54.01 -25.64
C LEU A 5 -62.17 53.78 -26.84
N PRO A 6 -60.95 54.34 -26.84
CA PRO A 6 -59.95 53.96 -27.83
C PRO A 6 -59.44 52.54 -27.53
N ALA A 7 -59.57 51.65 -28.51
CA ALA A 7 -59.03 50.29 -28.49
C ALA A 7 -57.50 50.31 -28.37
N LEU A 8 -56.98 50.00 -27.17
CA LEU A 8 -55.57 49.68 -26.98
C LEU A 8 -55.30 48.28 -27.56
N THR A 9 -54.87 48.26 -28.82
CA THR A 9 -54.19 47.11 -29.41
C THR A 9 -52.79 47.04 -28.83
N THR A 10 -52.62 46.33 -27.72
CA THR A 10 -51.30 45.92 -27.25
C THR A 10 -50.78 44.80 -28.14
N GLN A 11 -50.11 45.16 -29.24
CA GLN A 11 -49.18 44.24 -29.90
C GLN A 11 -48.04 43.93 -28.93
N THR A 12 -47.92 42.67 -28.51
CA THR A 12 -46.73 42.17 -27.84
C THR A 12 -45.56 42.32 -28.80
N LYS A 13 -44.64 43.26 -28.53
CA LYS A 13 -43.34 43.26 -29.21
C LYS A 13 -42.64 41.97 -28.84
N LEU A 14 -42.35 41.12 -29.84
CA LEU A 14 -41.38 40.04 -29.69
C LEU A 14 -40.05 40.71 -29.32
N ASP A 15 -39.57 40.46 -28.10
CA ASP A 15 -38.20 40.79 -27.74
C ASP A 15 -37.27 40.02 -28.69
N ASN A 16 -36.62 40.75 -29.60
CA ASN A 16 -35.55 40.26 -30.47
C ASN A 16 -34.31 39.94 -29.63
N HIS A 17 -34.39 38.96 -28.74
CA HIS A 17 -33.20 38.27 -28.24
C HIS A 17 -32.61 37.54 -29.44
N ALA A 18 -31.39 37.92 -29.82
CA ALA A 18 -30.64 37.20 -30.84
C ALA A 18 -30.59 35.72 -30.43
N ILE A 19 -31.25 34.86 -31.21
CA ILE A 19 -31.17 33.41 -31.04
C ILE A 19 -29.71 33.05 -31.30
N LYS A 20 -29.00 32.70 -30.24
CA LYS A 20 -27.62 32.21 -30.33
C LYS A 20 -27.71 30.70 -30.36
N ASP A 21 -27.42 30.11 -31.52
CA ASP A 21 -27.31 28.66 -31.63
C ASP A 21 -26.27 28.16 -30.61
N VAL A 22 -26.73 27.41 -29.62
CA VAL A 22 -25.84 26.72 -28.69
C VAL A 22 -25.43 25.44 -29.40
N LYS A 23 -24.17 25.38 -29.85
CA LYS A 23 -23.60 24.14 -30.39
C LYS A 23 -23.50 23.12 -29.26
N VAL A 24 -24.48 22.22 -29.17
CA VAL A 24 -24.46 21.10 -28.24
C VAL A 24 -23.54 20.03 -28.81
N GLU A 25 -22.33 19.93 -28.27
CA GLU A 25 -21.41 18.84 -28.59
C GLU A 25 -21.76 17.62 -27.75
N ALA A 26 -21.93 16.47 -28.40
CA ALA A 26 -22.15 15.20 -27.70
C ALA A 26 -21.00 14.89 -26.74
N ARG A 27 -21.34 14.39 -25.54
CA ARG A 27 -20.40 14.08 -24.46
C ARG A 27 -20.59 12.65 -23.98
N PHE A 28 -19.48 11.96 -23.76
CA PHE A 28 -19.44 10.55 -23.41
C PHE A 28 -18.69 10.33 -22.10
N THR A 29 -18.92 9.17 -21.49
CA THR A 29 -18.24 8.73 -20.28
C THR A 29 -17.26 7.64 -20.59
N VAL A 30 -16.06 7.73 -20.03
CA VAL A 30 -15.09 6.63 -19.98
C VAL A 30 -15.04 6.08 -18.56
N LYS A 31 -15.18 4.77 -18.40
CA LYS A 31 -15.17 4.08 -17.11
C LYS A 31 -14.14 2.96 -17.13
N TYR A 32 -13.28 2.90 -16.11
CA TYR A 32 -12.43 1.74 -15.83
C TYR A 32 -12.99 0.98 -14.64
N ILE A 33 -13.07 -0.34 -14.72
CA ILE A 33 -13.53 -1.23 -13.64
C ILE A 33 -12.45 -2.26 -13.38
N PHE A 34 -11.95 -2.33 -12.15
CA PHE A 34 -10.88 -3.25 -11.77
C PHE A 34 -11.45 -4.54 -11.15
N ASP A 35 -11.06 -5.69 -11.71
CA ASP A 35 -11.17 -7.02 -11.11
C ASP A 35 -9.75 -7.59 -10.96
N ALA A 36 -9.00 -7.00 -10.03
CA ALA A 36 -7.64 -7.41 -9.70
C ALA A 36 -7.64 -8.29 -8.45
N ARG A 37 -8.00 -9.57 -8.62
CA ARG A 37 -8.21 -10.53 -7.51
C ARG A 37 -6.98 -10.77 -6.65
N VAL A 38 -5.79 -10.78 -7.25
CA VAL A 38 -4.54 -10.92 -6.49
C VAL A 38 -4.22 -9.63 -5.71
N SER A 39 -4.78 -8.52 -6.16
CA SER A 39 -4.67 -7.18 -5.62
C SER A 39 -5.94 -6.71 -4.91
N GLU A 40 -6.81 -7.60 -4.46
CA GLU A 40 -8.17 -7.23 -4.06
C GLU A 40 -8.20 -6.15 -2.97
N GLY A 41 -7.29 -6.24 -2.00
CA GLY A 41 -7.15 -5.25 -0.92
C GLY A 41 -6.22 -4.07 -1.23
N LEU A 42 -5.73 -3.93 -2.47
CA LEU A 42 -4.79 -2.86 -2.81
C LEU A 42 -5.53 -1.57 -3.14
N SER A 43 -5.03 -0.49 -2.56
CA SER A 43 -5.36 0.88 -2.94
C SER A 43 -4.33 1.35 -3.96
N ILE A 44 -4.66 1.30 -5.24
CA ILE A 44 -3.73 1.56 -6.36
C ILE A 44 -3.75 3.06 -6.72
N PRO A 45 -2.58 3.74 -6.76
CA PRO A 45 -2.47 5.10 -7.26
C PRO A 45 -2.85 5.21 -8.74
N TYR A 46 -3.59 6.25 -9.12
CA TYR A 46 -3.93 6.52 -10.51
C TYR A 46 -4.03 8.01 -10.85
N ALA A 47 -3.80 8.31 -12.11
CA ALA A 47 -4.06 9.61 -12.73
C ALA A 47 -4.61 9.40 -14.14
N VAL A 48 -5.36 10.38 -14.65
CA VAL A 48 -5.92 10.34 -16.01
C VAL A 48 -5.50 11.58 -16.78
N ALA A 49 -5.11 11.38 -18.03
CA ALA A 49 -4.93 12.43 -19.01
C ALA A 49 -5.95 12.34 -20.13
N VAL A 50 -6.41 13.50 -20.62
CA VAL A 50 -7.27 13.62 -21.79
C VAL A 50 -6.49 14.41 -22.83
N ASP A 51 -6.37 13.85 -24.04
CA ASP A 51 -5.57 14.41 -25.15
C ASP A 51 -4.15 14.82 -24.73
N GLY A 52 -3.51 13.96 -23.91
CA GLY A 52 -2.16 14.16 -23.41
C GLY A 52 -2.05 15.09 -22.19
N VAL A 53 -3.14 15.74 -21.75
CA VAL A 53 -3.13 16.65 -20.61
C VAL A 53 -3.71 15.96 -19.38
N ALA A 54 -2.88 15.79 -18.33
CA ALA A 54 -3.33 15.28 -17.04
C ALA A 54 -4.39 16.22 -16.43
N GLN A 55 -5.49 15.65 -15.92
CA GLN A 55 -6.54 16.46 -15.30
C GLN A 55 -6.02 17.17 -14.03
N GLU A 56 -6.49 18.39 -13.78
CA GLU A 56 -6.00 19.27 -12.69
C GLU A 56 -6.09 18.61 -11.31
N ILE A 57 -7.09 17.76 -11.08
CA ILE A 57 -7.26 16.99 -9.84
C ILE A 57 -6.08 16.07 -9.51
N TYR A 58 -5.20 15.77 -10.48
CA TYR A 58 -4.01 14.94 -10.30
C TYR A 58 -2.71 15.76 -10.25
N LYS A 59 -2.76 17.08 -10.29
CA LYS A 59 -1.57 17.94 -10.36
C LYS A 59 -0.58 17.69 -9.21
N ASN A 60 -1.09 17.52 -8.01
CA ASN A 60 -0.26 17.39 -6.81
C ASN A 60 -0.05 15.94 -6.36
N LYS A 61 -1.09 15.09 -6.49
CA LYS A 61 -1.07 13.70 -6.03
C LYS A 61 -2.04 12.85 -6.87
N PRO A 62 -1.71 11.59 -7.18
CA PRO A 62 -2.67 10.65 -7.75
C PRO A 62 -3.86 10.39 -6.82
N LYS A 63 -5.01 10.00 -7.41
CA LYS A 63 -6.12 9.43 -6.63
C LYS A 63 -5.89 7.93 -6.41
N ARG A 64 -6.77 7.30 -5.65
CA ARG A 64 -6.68 5.87 -5.31
C ARG A 64 -7.91 5.11 -5.78
N VAL A 65 -7.68 3.93 -6.34
CA VAL A 65 -8.72 2.99 -6.77
C VAL A 65 -8.49 1.64 -6.11
N SER A 66 -9.56 0.98 -5.68
CA SER A 66 -9.49 -0.39 -5.16
C SER A 66 -9.12 -1.37 -6.28
N GLY A 67 -8.25 -2.33 -5.99
CA GLY A 67 -7.92 -3.41 -6.93
C GLY A 67 -9.11 -4.31 -7.24
N ASN A 68 -10.02 -4.55 -6.30
CA ASN A 68 -11.28 -5.25 -6.57
C ASN A 68 -12.48 -4.30 -6.57
N ASN A 69 -13.30 -4.39 -7.60
CA ASN A 69 -14.51 -3.59 -7.86
C ASN A 69 -14.30 -2.06 -7.82
N GLY A 70 -13.05 -1.59 -7.86
CA GLY A 70 -12.73 -0.17 -7.93
C GLY A 70 -13.10 0.41 -9.29
N GLN A 71 -13.62 1.63 -9.29
CA GLN A 71 -14.05 2.31 -10.51
C GLN A 71 -13.38 3.68 -10.65
N ILE A 72 -13.00 4.00 -11.89
CA ILE A 72 -12.58 5.34 -12.29
C ILE A 72 -13.58 5.81 -13.34
N VAL A 73 -14.30 6.90 -13.06
CA VAL A 73 -15.31 7.46 -13.96
C VAL A 73 -14.84 8.82 -14.44
N ILE A 74 -14.74 8.98 -15.75
CA ILE A 74 -14.35 10.22 -16.40
C ILE A 74 -15.53 10.70 -17.26
N PRO A 75 -16.33 11.67 -16.77
CA PRO A 75 -17.47 12.17 -17.50
C PRO A 75 -17.07 13.22 -18.54
N SER A 76 -18.02 13.57 -19.41
CA SER A 76 -17.97 14.76 -20.27
C SER A 76 -16.84 14.79 -21.33
N ILE A 77 -16.44 13.62 -21.85
CA ILE A 77 -15.40 13.49 -22.88
C ILE A 77 -15.99 13.69 -24.27
N LYS A 78 -15.28 14.40 -25.15
CA LYS A 78 -15.70 14.61 -26.54
C LYS A 78 -15.45 13.37 -27.39
N SER A 79 -16.26 13.19 -28.45
CA SER A 79 -15.90 12.23 -29.49
C SER A 79 -14.54 12.58 -30.11
N GLY A 80 -13.76 11.56 -30.43
CA GLY A 80 -12.41 11.66 -30.97
C GLY A 80 -11.31 11.84 -29.93
N ALA A 81 -11.62 12.21 -28.69
CA ALA A 81 -10.64 12.43 -27.64
C ALA A 81 -9.96 11.12 -27.21
N SER A 82 -8.70 11.23 -26.79
CA SER A 82 -7.93 10.13 -26.21
C SER A 82 -7.91 10.23 -24.69
N VAL A 83 -8.22 9.14 -24.00
CA VAL A 83 -8.14 9.04 -22.54
C VAL A 83 -7.05 8.05 -22.16
N ALA A 84 -6.02 8.56 -21.50
CA ALA A 84 -4.88 7.79 -21.03
C ALA A 84 -4.92 7.60 -19.52
N LEU A 85 -4.84 6.35 -19.06
CA LEU A 85 -4.76 5.99 -17.65
C LEU A 85 -3.29 5.78 -17.25
N TYR A 86 -2.88 6.36 -16.12
CA TYR A 86 -1.61 6.09 -15.46
C TYR A 86 -1.89 5.42 -14.12
N LEU A 87 -1.08 4.44 -13.75
CA LEU A 87 -1.23 3.67 -12.51
C LEU A 87 0.09 3.62 -11.74
N ASN A 88 -0.02 3.25 -10.46
CA ASN A 88 1.11 2.97 -9.58
C ASN A 88 2.10 4.15 -9.48
N SER A 89 3.41 3.91 -9.40
CA SER A 89 4.39 4.98 -9.24
C SER A 89 4.56 5.85 -10.49
N ASP A 90 4.18 5.38 -11.69
CA ASP A 90 4.14 6.22 -12.91
C ASP A 90 2.98 7.24 -12.85
N ALA A 91 1.96 7.05 -11.99
CA ALA A 91 0.91 8.06 -11.76
C ALA A 91 1.40 9.32 -11.03
N HIS A 92 2.62 9.28 -10.47
CA HIS A 92 3.30 10.41 -9.85
C HIS A 92 3.38 11.60 -10.82
N PRO A 93 3.09 12.84 -10.38
CA PRO A 93 3.03 14.00 -11.28
C PRO A 93 4.27 14.24 -12.14
N SER A 94 5.46 13.91 -11.63
CA SER A 94 6.73 14.08 -12.37
C SER A 94 7.10 12.90 -13.27
N TYR A 95 6.39 11.75 -13.18
CA TYR A 95 6.82 10.50 -13.84
C TYR A 95 5.80 9.91 -14.82
N ARG A 96 4.70 10.59 -15.13
CA ARG A 96 3.67 10.11 -16.09
C ARG A 96 4.23 9.99 -17.52
N LYS A 97 4.92 8.89 -17.77
CA LYS A 97 5.62 8.62 -19.03
C LYS A 97 4.96 7.46 -19.77
N ASN A 98 4.41 6.50 -19.03
CA ASN A 98 3.94 5.22 -19.58
C ASN A 98 2.46 5.01 -19.22
N PRO A 99 1.51 5.52 -20.02
CA PRO A 99 0.12 5.20 -19.78
C PRO A 99 -0.09 3.68 -19.85
N VAL A 100 -0.84 3.15 -18.89
CA VAL A 100 -1.16 1.72 -18.84
C VAL A 100 -2.10 1.35 -19.98
N TYR A 101 -3.15 2.16 -20.17
CA TYR A 101 -4.18 1.98 -21.19
C TYR A 101 -4.50 3.33 -21.82
N VAL A 102 -4.73 3.32 -23.12
CA VAL A 102 -5.18 4.48 -23.88
C VAL A 102 -6.39 4.04 -24.69
N VAL A 103 -7.51 4.73 -24.52
CA VAL A 103 -8.74 4.51 -25.29
C VAL A 103 -9.12 5.75 -26.06
N LYS A 104 -9.59 5.57 -27.30
CA LYS A 104 -10.12 6.65 -28.13
C LYS A 104 -11.64 6.62 -28.06
N VAL A 105 -12.25 7.75 -27.72
CA VAL A 105 -13.70 7.85 -27.54
C VAL A 105 -14.37 8.02 -28.90
N GLY A 106 -15.33 7.15 -29.22
CA GLY A 106 -16.16 7.21 -30.42
C GLY A 106 -17.44 8.00 -30.19
N GLU A 107 -18.57 7.46 -30.65
CA GLU A 107 -19.92 8.03 -30.47
C GLU A 107 -20.72 7.31 -29.37
N ARG A 108 -20.01 6.58 -28.49
CA ARG A 108 -20.57 5.76 -27.43
C ARG A 108 -19.78 5.95 -26.14
N ASN A 109 -20.41 5.60 -25.02
CA ASN A 109 -19.69 5.48 -23.75
C ASN A 109 -18.66 4.35 -23.85
N VAL A 110 -17.61 4.41 -23.03
CA VAL A 110 -16.56 3.40 -23.01
C VAL A 110 -16.47 2.80 -21.61
N VAL A 111 -16.46 1.48 -21.53
CA VAL A 111 -16.15 0.73 -20.31
C VAL A 111 -14.94 -0.16 -20.58
N VAL A 112 -13.90 -0.04 -19.76
CA VAL A 112 -12.72 -0.91 -19.79
C VAL A 112 -12.73 -1.76 -18.53
N LYS A 113 -12.88 -3.07 -18.70
CA LYS A 113 -12.74 -4.07 -17.63
C LYS A 113 -11.26 -4.46 -17.53
N VAL A 114 -10.64 -4.15 -16.40
CA VAL A 114 -9.24 -4.41 -16.10
C VAL A 114 -9.14 -5.68 -15.27
N LEU A 115 -8.60 -6.75 -15.85
CA LEU A 115 -8.50 -8.08 -15.24
C LEU A 115 -7.04 -8.37 -14.86
N GLU A 116 -6.78 -8.69 -13.59
CA GLU A 116 -5.43 -9.08 -13.19
C GLU A 116 -5.13 -10.54 -13.56
N LYS A 117 -3.95 -10.77 -14.15
CA LYS A 117 -3.52 -12.11 -14.56
C LYS A 117 -2.11 -12.41 -14.07
N SER A 118 -2.01 -13.43 -13.22
CA SER A 118 -0.73 -13.99 -12.76
C SER A 118 -0.08 -14.89 -13.81
N GLY A 119 1.20 -15.14 -13.62
CA GLY A 119 2.04 -15.90 -14.53
C GLY A 119 2.50 -15.08 -15.73
N LYS A 120 3.51 -15.60 -16.42
CA LYS A 120 4.01 -15.03 -17.68
C LYS A 120 2.90 -15.05 -18.72
N SER A 121 2.76 -13.95 -19.47
CA SER A 121 1.71 -13.79 -20.48
C SER A 121 2.25 -13.17 -21.75
N ASP A 122 1.72 -13.59 -22.90
CA ASP A 122 1.97 -12.99 -24.21
C ASP A 122 0.93 -11.96 -24.62
N ALA A 123 -0.04 -11.69 -23.73
CA ALA A 123 -1.09 -10.74 -23.97
C ALA A 123 -0.54 -9.32 -24.22
N THR A 124 -1.24 -8.59 -25.07
CA THR A 124 -0.94 -7.19 -25.35
C THR A 124 -1.39 -6.31 -24.18
N ASP A 125 -0.72 -5.17 -24.02
CA ASP A 125 -1.10 -4.16 -23.02
C ASP A 125 -2.35 -3.36 -23.46
N ALA A 126 -2.74 -3.45 -24.72
CA ALA A 126 -3.81 -2.64 -25.30
C ALA A 126 -5.20 -3.21 -24.94
N PRO A 127 -6.16 -2.38 -24.49
CA PRO A 127 -7.54 -2.80 -24.33
C PRO A 127 -8.12 -3.34 -25.64
N VAL A 128 -8.81 -4.47 -25.58
CA VAL A 128 -9.43 -5.15 -26.72
C VAL A 128 -10.95 -5.01 -26.62
N LEU A 129 -11.59 -4.56 -27.69
CA LEU A 129 -13.05 -4.44 -27.75
C LEU A 129 -13.69 -5.84 -27.68
N THR A 130 -14.65 -6.03 -26.78
CA THR A 130 -15.41 -7.29 -26.65
C THR A 130 -16.54 -7.36 -27.69
N ASP A 131 -16.91 -8.57 -28.09
CA ASP A 131 -18.01 -8.79 -29.04
C ASP A 131 -19.33 -8.19 -28.55
N GLN A 132 -19.87 -7.23 -29.31
CA GLN A 132 -21.08 -6.50 -28.96
C GLN A 132 -22.37 -7.34 -29.02
N LYS A 133 -22.32 -8.55 -29.57
CA LYS A 133 -23.50 -9.42 -29.76
C LYS A 133 -24.18 -9.82 -28.44
N ASN A 134 -23.45 -9.77 -27.33
CA ASN A 134 -23.94 -10.11 -25.99
C ASN A 134 -24.05 -8.88 -25.06
N ASN A 135 -23.91 -7.66 -25.59
CA ASN A 135 -23.98 -6.46 -24.77
C ASN A 135 -25.41 -5.93 -24.74
N GLU A 136 -26.03 -5.95 -23.56
CA GLU A 136 -27.41 -5.45 -23.37
C GLU A 136 -27.51 -3.92 -23.58
N ASP A 137 -26.40 -3.19 -23.42
CA ASP A 137 -26.34 -1.74 -23.66
C ASP A 137 -25.66 -1.39 -24.99
N ILE A 138 -26.48 -1.15 -26.01
CA ILE A 138 -26.03 -0.73 -27.35
C ILE A 138 -25.36 0.66 -27.38
N ARG A 139 -25.40 1.42 -26.28
CA ARG A 139 -24.81 2.78 -26.18
C ARG A 139 -23.40 2.78 -25.58
N THR A 140 -22.85 1.60 -25.28
CA THR A 140 -21.57 1.46 -24.59
C THR A 140 -20.67 0.46 -25.31
N ASP A 141 -19.44 0.88 -25.61
CA ASP A 141 -18.36 0.00 -26.06
C ASP A 141 -17.65 -0.58 -24.83
N VAL A 142 -17.58 -1.90 -24.76
CA VAL A 142 -16.92 -2.62 -23.66
C VAL A 142 -15.59 -3.17 -24.15
N TYR A 143 -14.52 -2.87 -23.43
CA TYR A 143 -13.18 -3.35 -23.66
C TYR A 143 -12.73 -4.22 -22.50
N GLU A 144 -11.87 -5.18 -22.77
CA GLU A 144 -11.12 -5.94 -21.78
C GLU A 144 -9.64 -5.60 -21.88
N ALA A 145 -9.00 -5.41 -20.73
CA ALA A 145 -7.58 -5.14 -20.61
C ALA A 145 -6.99 -5.98 -19.49
N LEU A 146 -5.76 -6.48 -19.66
CA LEU A 146 -5.09 -7.26 -18.62
C LEU A 146 -4.17 -6.40 -17.79
N LEU A 147 -4.01 -6.73 -16.51
CA LEU A 147 -2.99 -6.20 -15.60
C LEU A 147 -2.06 -7.37 -15.20
N THR A 148 -0.92 -7.48 -15.88
CA THR A 148 0.05 -8.57 -15.71
C THR A 148 1.31 -8.11 -14.97
N GLY A 149 2.22 -9.04 -14.64
CA GLY A 149 3.53 -8.68 -14.09
C GLY A 149 4.36 -7.77 -15.01
N ASP A 150 4.34 -8.03 -16.32
CA ASP A 150 4.98 -7.16 -17.32
C ASP A 150 4.40 -5.74 -17.31
N ILE A 151 3.08 -5.61 -17.16
CA ILE A 151 2.43 -4.29 -17.09
C ILE A 151 2.78 -3.59 -15.78
N TRP A 152 2.79 -4.29 -14.64
CA TRP A 152 3.27 -3.73 -13.37
C TRP A 152 4.71 -3.21 -13.50
N MET A 153 5.58 -3.93 -14.21
CA MET A 153 6.94 -3.47 -14.49
C MET A 153 6.95 -2.19 -15.33
N LYS A 154 6.14 -2.13 -16.39
CA LYS A 154 6.01 -0.95 -17.26
C LYS A 154 5.52 0.30 -16.50
N ILE A 155 4.56 0.15 -15.60
CA ILE A 155 3.92 1.28 -14.87
C ILE A 155 4.58 1.59 -13.53
N SER A 156 5.70 0.94 -13.23
CA SER A 156 6.53 1.30 -12.08
C SER A 156 7.62 2.23 -12.55
N HIS A 157 7.87 3.33 -11.85
CA HIS A 157 8.98 4.20 -12.20
C HIS A 157 10.31 3.45 -12.02
N LYS A 158 11.16 3.53 -13.04
CA LYS A 158 12.54 3.04 -13.01
C LYS A 158 13.44 4.24 -12.79
N TYR A 159 13.95 4.38 -11.59
CA TYR A 159 14.83 5.48 -11.24
C TYR A 159 16.17 5.33 -11.94
N THR A 160 16.80 6.46 -12.22
CA THR A 160 18.11 6.57 -12.85
C THR A 160 19.12 7.16 -11.87
N ALA A 161 20.41 6.94 -12.13
CA ALA A 161 21.46 7.52 -11.30
C ALA A 161 21.39 9.06 -11.22
N ALA A 162 20.94 9.72 -12.29
CA ALA A 162 20.79 11.16 -12.34
C ALA A 162 19.69 11.71 -11.39
N GLU A 163 18.73 10.86 -10.99
CA GLU A 163 17.65 11.27 -10.07
C GLU A 163 18.06 11.15 -8.60
N VAL A 164 19.10 10.35 -8.28
CA VAL A 164 19.44 9.96 -6.90
C VAL A 164 19.69 11.16 -6.01
N ALA A 165 20.62 12.05 -6.38
CA ALA A 165 21.00 13.18 -5.53
C ALA A 165 19.83 14.10 -5.19
N ALA A 166 18.86 14.27 -6.10
CA ALA A 166 17.68 15.11 -5.88
C ALA A 166 16.65 14.47 -4.92
N LEU A 167 16.72 13.15 -4.74
CA LEU A 167 15.80 12.35 -3.92
C LEU A 167 16.37 11.98 -2.54
N LEU A 168 17.61 12.39 -2.25
CA LEU A 168 18.28 12.16 -0.97
C LEU A 168 18.43 13.46 -0.17
N PRO A 169 18.57 13.38 1.17
CA PRO A 169 18.96 14.52 1.99
C PRO A 169 20.29 15.13 1.51
N ARG A 170 20.41 16.46 1.58
CA ARG A 170 21.60 17.20 1.11
C ARG A 170 22.88 16.86 1.89
N ASP A 171 22.72 16.37 3.11
CA ASP A 171 23.76 15.94 4.04
C ASP A 171 24.11 14.45 3.93
N THR A 172 23.60 13.76 2.89
CA THR A 172 24.00 12.37 2.62
C THR A 172 25.51 12.31 2.35
N LEU A 173 26.19 11.38 3.03
CA LEU A 173 27.63 11.16 2.87
C LEU A 173 28.00 10.84 1.42
N PRO A 174 29.12 11.38 0.88
CA PRO A 174 29.54 11.14 -0.51
C PRO A 174 29.65 9.66 -0.87
N GLU A 175 30.24 8.84 0.03
CA GLU A 175 30.43 7.40 -0.17
C GLU A 175 29.08 6.67 -0.25
N MET A 176 28.10 7.13 0.54
CA MET A 176 26.73 6.59 0.50
C MET A 176 26.00 7.00 -0.78
N LEU A 177 26.15 8.26 -1.21
CA LEU A 177 25.59 8.72 -2.48
C LEU A 177 26.14 7.88 -3.65
N GLU A 178 27.45 7.64 -3.69
CA GLU A 178 28.10 6.81 -4.71
C GLU A 178 27.57 5.37 -4.69
N ALA A 179 27.47 4.76 -3.51
CA ALA A 179 26.95 3.40 -3.36
C ALA A 179 25.49 3.28 -3.82
N ILE A 180 24.65 4.28 -3.53
CA ILE A 180 23.26 4.31 -3.98
C ILE A 180 23.20 4.54 -5.49
N GLU A 181 23.96 5.47 -6.05
CA GLU A 181 24.04 5.68 -7.50
C GLU A 181 24.47 4.42 -8.25
N ALA A 182 25.38 3.62 -7.70
CA ALA A 182 25.82 2.37 -8.29
C ALA A 182 24.66 1.38 -8.50
N ILE A 183 23.66 1.37 -7.61
CA ILE A 183 22.44 0.57 -7.78
C ILE A 183 21.73 0.95 -9.07
N TYR A 184 21.55 2.25 -9.32
CA TYR A 184 20.82 2.77 -10.47
C TYR A 184 21.63 2.81 -11.77
N LYS A 185 22.97 2.74 -11.68
CA LYS A 185 23.87 2.46 -12.82
C LYS A 185 23.81 0.99 -13.25
N GLY A 186 23.28 0.12 -12.39
CA GLY A 186 23.24 -1.33 -12.57
C GLY A 186 24.45 -1.98 -11.92
N LEU A 187 24.22 -2.70 -10.81
CA LEU A 187 25.28 -3.45 -10.14
C LEU A 187 25.77 -4.62 -11.02
N ALA A 188 27.06 -4.91 -10.94
CA ALA A 188 27.65 -6.11 -11.55
C ALA A 188 27.35 -7.39 -10.76
N SER A 189 26.97 -7.27 -9.49
CA SER A 189 26.67 -8.39 -8.60
C SER A 189 25.55 -8.01 -7.61
N PRO A 190 24.85 -8.99 -7.01
CA PRO A 190 23.86 -8.72 -5.95
C PRO A 190 24.48 -8.23 -4.63
N ARG A 191 25.81 -8.15 -4.53
CA ARG A 191 26.52 -7.66 -3.36
C ARG A 191 26.97 -6.22 -3.59
N LEU A 192 26.58 -5.33 -2.68
CA LEU A 192 27.04 -3.95 -2.58
C LEU A 192 27.87 -3.78 -1.30
N ARG A 193 29.01 -3.11 -1.39
CA ARG A 193 29.83 -2.73 -0.25
C ARG A 193 29.83 -1.22 -0.11
N LEU A 194 29.70 -0.74 1.12
CA LEU A 194 29.81 0.66 1.51
C LEU A 194 30.84 0.75 2.62
N ASP A 195 31.89 1.54 2.42
CA ASP A 195 32.83 1.92 3.46
C ASP A 195 32.62 3.41 3.77
N ALA A 196 32.18 3.75 4.98
CA ALA A 196 31.86 5.11 5.37
C ALA A 196 32.13 5.32 6.87
N GLU A 197 32.71 6.47 7.23
CA GLU A 197 33.02 6.83 8.63
C GLU A 197 33.84 5.78 9.39
N GLY A 198 34.75 5.08 8.70
CA GLY A 198 35.57 4.01 9.28
C GLY A 198 34.81 2.70 9.55
N LYS A 199 33.57 2.57 9.09
CA LYS A 199 32.75 1.35 9.14
C LYS A 199 32.60 0.74 7.76
N SER A 200 32.36 -0.57 7.71
CA SER A 200 32.09 -1.30 6.48
C SER A 200 30.75 -2.01 6.56
N LEU A 201 29.91 -1.81 5.54
CA LEU A 201 28.61 -2.45 5.40
C LEU A 201 28.58 -3.24 4.10
N THR A 202 28.18 -4.51 4.19
CA THR A 202 27.89 -5.36 3.03
C THR A 202 26.39 -5.62 2.94
N ILE A 203 25.79 -5.26 1.81
CA ILE A 203 24.38 -5.54 1.52
C ILE A 203 24.33 -6.63 0.45
N ASN A 204 23.61 -7.71 0.74
CA ASN A 204 23.30 -8.76 -0.22
C ASN A 204 21.83 -8.65 -0.63
N PHE A 205 21.57 -8.51 -1.92
CA PHE A 205 20.23 -8.49 -2.49
C PHE A 205 19.86 -9.87 -3.03
N GLU A 206 18.81 -10.47 -2.49
CA GLU A 206 18.28 -11.74 -2.98
C GLU A 206 17.25 -11.51 -4.09
N ASP A 207 17.25 -12.39 -5.09
CA ASP A 207 16.28 -12.32 -6.16
C ASP A 207 14.96 -12.98 -5.73
N SER A 208 13.86 -12.26 -5.88
CA SER A 208 12.54 -12.74 -5.49
C SER A 208 11.94 -13.62 -6.60
N ASP A 209 11.30 -14.72 -6.21
CA ASP A 209 10.60 -15.61 -7.15
C ASP A 209 9.45 -14.93 -7.89
N ASN A 210 8.78 -14.00 -7.21
CA ASN A 210 7.56 -13.41 -7.72
C ASN A 210 7.75 -12.67 -9.06
N PRO A 211 8.71 -11.73 -9.24
CA PRO A 211 8.99 -11.14 -10.54
C PRO A 211 9.32 -12.19 -11.61
N ARG A 212 10.17 -13.17 -11.29
CA ARG A 212 10.59 -14.24 -12.21
C ARG A 212 9.43 -15.11 -12.70
N ALA A 213 8.44 -15.33 -11.85
CA ALA A 213 7.24 -16.11 -12.18
C ALA A 213 6.21 -15.33 -13.01
N ASN A 214 6.20 -14.00 -12.93
CA ASN A 214 5.12 -13.16 -13.48
C ASN A 214 5.54 -12.23 -14.61
N ILE A 215 6.84 -12.00 -14.82
CA ILE A 215 7.35 -11.13 -15.89
C ILE A 215 8.01 -11.98 -16.97
N LYS A 216 7.59 -11.79 -18.21
CA LYS A 216 8.22 -12.45 -19.37
C LYS A 216 9.35 -11.60 -19.95
N LYS A 217 9.20 -10.27 -19.98
CA LYS A 217 10.06 -9.34 -20.73
C LYS A 217 11.20 -8.82 -19.85
N GLY A 218 12.35 -9.49 -19.89
CA GLY A 218 13.65 -8.86 -19.53
C GLY A 218 13.84 -8.45 -18.07
N TYR A 219 13.15 -9.09 -17.12
CA TYR A 219 13.41 -8.84 -15.70
C TYR A 219 14.76 -9.40 -15.25
N SER A 220 15.52 -8.58 -14.52
CA SER A 220 16.59 -9.02 -13.63
C SER A 220 16.51 -8.25 -12.31
N LEU A 221 16.95 -8.86 -11.20
CA LEU A 221 17.04 -8.16 -9.92
C LEU A 221 17.83 -6.85 -10.06
N LEU A 222 19.03 -6.92 -10.62
CA LEU A 222 19.99 -5.81 -10.59
C LEU A 222 19.54 -4.63 -11.46
N SER A 223 19.00 -4.90 -12.66
CA SER A 223 18.63 -3.87 -13.62
C SER A 223 17.18 -3.43 -13.55
N GLU A 224 16.29 -4.23 -12.95
CA GLU A 224 14.86 -3.94 -12.84
C GLU A 224 14.42 -3.89 -11.39
N GLY A 225 14.60 -4.96 -10.61
CA GLY A 225 14.15 -5.02 -9.22
C GLY A 225 14.70 -3.90 -8.34
N LEU A 226 16.01 -3.71 -8.31
CA LEU A 226 16.65 -2.72 -7.44
C LEU A 226 16.41 -1.28 -7.92
N THR A 227 16.52 -1.05 -9.23
CA THR A 227 16.37 0.30 -9.82
C THR A 227 14.95 0.87 -9.75
N ARG A 228 13.97 0.05 -9.36
CA ARG A 228 12.57 0.45 -9.16
C ARG A 228 12.24 0.79 -7.71
N VAL A 229 13.19 0.60 -6.78
CA VAL A 229 13.05 1.07 -5.40
C VAL A 229 13.45 2.55 -5.32
N HIS A 230 12.73 3.33 -4.51
CA HIS A 230 13.02 4.74 -4.28
C HIS A 230 14.38 4.92 -3.55
N PRO A 231 15.28 5.82 -4.00
CA PRO A 231 16.63 5.98 -3.43
C PRO A 231 16.68 6.19 -1.93
N ALA A 232 15.73 6.96 -1.40
CA ALA A 232 15.62 7.22 0.04
C ALA A 232 15.41 5.95 0.89
N GLY A 233 14.89 4.85 0.32
CA GLY A 233 14.80 3.57 1.00
C GLY A 233 16.18 2.94 1.25
N TYR A 234 17.06 2.97 0.24
CA TYR A 234 18.44 2.51 0.39
C TYR A 234 19.25 3.40 1.33
N ALA A 235 19.07 4.72 1.27
CA ALA A 235 19.71 5.63 2.21
C ALA A 235 19.27 5.36 3.65
N ALA A 236 17.96 5.22 3.90
CA ALA A 236 17.46 4.90 5.24
C ALA A 236 18.00 3.56 5.77
N LEU A 237 18.08 2.55 4.90
CA LEU A 237 18.67 1.24 5.20
C LEU A 237 20.15 1.36 5.62
N MET A 238 20.97 2.03 4.80
CA MET A 238 22.40 2.20 5.04
C MET A 238 22.68 3.02 6.30
N ILE A 239 21.99 4.15 6.48
CA ILE A 239 22.12 4.99 7.67
C ILE A 239 21.75 4.18 8.93
N ALA A 240 20.65 3.45 8.89
CA ALA A 240 20.23 2.63 10.03
C ALA A 240 21.22 1.53 10.36
N ALA A 241 21.81 0.89 9.35
CA ALA A 241 22.84 -0.12 9.53
C ALA A 241 24.09 0.44 10.20
N LEU A 242 24.63 1.54 9.66
CA LEU A 242 25.83 2.20 10.18
C LEU A 242 25.62 2.71 11.61
N ASN A 243 24.45 3.28 11.92
CA ASN A 243 24.10 3.73 13.27
C ASN A 243 23.95 2.58 14.27
N ALA A 244 23.50 1.41 13.80
CA ALA A 244 23.32 0.21 14.61
C ALA A 244 24.59 -0.67 14.70
N ASN A 245 25.69 -0.26 14.03
CA ASN A 245 26.90 -1.07 13.86
C ASN A 245 26.58 -2.46 13.28
N VAL A 246 25.73 -2.51 12.27
CA VAL A 246 25.45 -3.72 11.48
C VAL A 246 26.44 -3.73 10.30
N ASP A 247 27.12 -4.86 10.13
CA ASP A 247 28.16 -5.03 9.13
C ASP A 247 27.64 -5.75 7.88
N LYS A 248 26.59 -6.57 8.03
CA LYS A 248 25.96 -7.29 6.92
C LYS A 248 24.43 -7.19 6.94
N ILE A 249 23.82 -7.04 5.77
CA ILE A 249 22.36 -7.06 5.60
C ILE A 249 22.01 -8.00 4.46
N ALA A 250 20.97 -8.81 4.64
CA ALA A 250 20.32 -9.54 3.56
C ALA A 250 18.93 -8.95 3.26
N VAL A 251 18.82 -8.31 2.10
CA VAL A 251 17.56 -7.77 1.58
C VAL A 251 16.91 -8.85 0.72
N THR A 252 15.75 -9.34 1.15
CA THR A 252 15.06 -10.48 0.52
C THR A 252 14.02 -10.09 -0.50
N SER A 253 13.50 -8.87 -0.39
CA SER A 253 12.49 -8.38 -1.30
C SER A 253 12.61 -6.88 -1.46
N CYS A 254 12.51 -6.45 -2.71
CA CYS A 254 12.53 -5.07 -3.12
C CYS A 254 11.23 -4.75 -3.86
N TRP A 255 11.32 -4.07 -5.00
CA TRP A 255 10.20 -3.97 -5.92
C TRP A 255 9.77 -5.35 -6.43
N ARG A 256 8.47 -5.64 -6.41
CA ARG A 256 7.88 -6.87 -6.96
C ARG A 256 6.44 -6.65 -7.44
N PRO A 257 6.02 -7.23 -8.58
CA PRO A 257 4.64 -7.12 -9.07
C PRO A 257 3.73 -8.19 -8.44
N MET A 258 2.41 -8.10 -8.51
CA MET A 258 1.50 -9.25 -8.21
C MET A 258 1.58 -9.88 -6.79
N LEU A 259 2.44 -9.42 -5.87
CA LEU A 259 2.56 -9.96 -4.51
C LEU A 259 2.92 -8.84 -3.52
N GLY A 260 2.38 -8.96 -2.32
CA GLY A 260 2.67 -8.04 -1.22
C GLY A 260 1.83 -6.76 -1.28
N SER A 261 2.21 -5.81 -0.43
CA SER A 261 1.56 -4.51 -0.30
C SER A 261 1.77 -3.62 -1.53
N ILE A 262 0.96 -2.56 -1.63
CA ILE A 262 1.16 -1.54 -2.66
C ILE A 262 2.53 -0.86 -2.53
N ALA A 263 3.15 -0.84 -1.34
CA ALA A 263 4.48 -0.27 -1.14
C ALA A 263 5.53 -0.98 -2.00
N HIS A 264 5.57 -2.31 -2.01
CA HIS A 264 6.51 -3.04 -2.88
C HIS A 264 6.24 -2.79 -4.36
N ARG A 265 4.97 -2.81 -4.77
CA ARG A 265 4.61 -2.59 -6.18
C ARG A 265 4.96 -1.19 -6.65
N ALA A 266 4.85 -0.20 -5.77
CA ALA A 266 5.19 1.19 -6.04
C ALA A 266 6.70 1.50 -5.92
N GLY A 267 7.52 0.55 -5.48
CA GLY A 267 8.96 0.78 -5.28
C GLY A 267 9.30 1.46 -3.95
N LEU A 268 8.41 1.37 -2.96
CA LEU A 268 8.56 2.01 -1.65
C LEU A 268 8.83 1.00 -0.53
N GLY A 269 8.74 -0.31 -0.81
CA GLY A 269 8.92 -1.38 0.17
C GLY A 269 10.28 -2.08 0.06
N LEU A 270 10.90 -2.37 1.21
CA LEU A 270 12.09 -3.22 1.35
C LEU A 270 11.85 -4.25 2.46
N ASP A 271 12.16 -5.52 2.21
CA ASP A 271 12.15 -6.59 3.22
C ASP A 271 13.56 -7.09 3.51
N ILE A 272 13.85 -7.34 4.78
CA ILE A 272 15.16 -7.77 5.30
C ILE A 272 14.94 -9.00 6.19
N ASN A 273 15.74 -10.06 6.01
CA ASN A 273 15.65 -11.27 6.84
C ASN A 273 16.85 -11.46 7.79
N TYR A 274 17.99 -10.85 7.52
CA TYR A 274 19.17 -10.89 8.38
C TYR A 274 19.79 -9.53 8.59
N LEU A 275 20.19 -9.28 9.85
CA LEU A 275 21.16 -8.26 10.23
C LEU A 275 22.34 -9.01 10.86
N ASP A 276 23.51 -8.94 10.22
CA ASP A 276 24.64 -9.82 10.50
C ASP A 276 24.21 -11.30 10.44
N GLU A 277 24.48 -12.06 11.51
CA GLU A 277 24.08 -13.46 11.64
C GLU A 277 22.70 -13.59 12.36
N ILE A 278 22.04 -12.47 12.68
CA ILE A 278 20.75 -12.45 13.37
C ILE A 278 19.64 -12.66 12.36
N ARG A 279 19.03 -13.85 12.41
CA ARG A 279 17.79 -14.13 11.67
C ARG A 279 16.62 -13.37 12.29
N LEU A 280 15.98 -12.53 11.50
CA LEU A 280 14.80 -11.78 11.89
C LEU A 280 13.57 -12.69 11.79
N ASN A 281 13.33 -13.53 12.80
CA ASN A 281 12.17 -14.42 12.80
C ASN A 281 11.68 -14.72 14.21
N ARG A 282 10.35 -14.72 14.35
CA ARG A 282 9.62 -15.06 15.58
C ARG A 282 8.36 -15.87 15.28
N GLU A 283 8.19 -16.39 14.07
CA GLU A 283 7.00 -17.15 13.64
C GLU A 283 6.73 -18.41 14.49
N GLU A 284 7.76 -18.94 15.15
CA GLU A 284 7.66 -20.07 16.10
C GLU A 284 6.67 -19.81 17.25
N LEU A 285 6.36 -18.55 17.59
CA LEU A 285 5.32 -18.21 18.56
C LEU A 285 3.90 -18.55 18.10
N GLY A 286 3.65 -18.47 16.79
CA GLY A 286 2.32 -18.64 16.18
C GLY A 286 2.17 -19.93 15.38
N LYS A 287 3.27 -20.52 14.91
CA LYS A 287 3.30 -21.65 13.98
C LYS A 287 4.17 -22.77 14.54
N LYS A 288 3.61 -23.99 14.64
CA LYS A 288 4.34 -25.19 15.08
C LYS A 288 5.51 -25.57 14.16
N TRP A 289 5.45 -25.17 12.90
CA TRP A 289 6.50 -25.36 11.88
C TRP A 289 7.28 -24.08 11.61
N GLY A 290 7.14 -23.06 12.47
CA GLY A 290 8.03 -21.91 12.45
C GLY A 290 9.46 -22.37 12.72
N ILE A 291 10.43 -21.63 12.18
CA ILE A 291 11.83 -21.95 12.41
C ILE A 291 12.21 -21.41 13.78
N ASP A 292 12.76 -22.26 14.63
CA ASP A 292 13.23 -21.84 15.94
C ASP A 292 14.48 -20.96 15.81
N THR A 293 14.52 -19.91 16.61
CA THR A 293 15.62 -18.95 16.62
C THR A 293 16.15 -18.72 18.04
N PRO A 294 17.42 -18.33 18.19
CA PRO A 294 17.97 -17.96 19.50
C PRO A 294 17.28 -16.74 20.16
N ASN A 295 16.41 -16.03 19.42
CA ASN A 295 15.79 -14.79 19.87
C ASN A 295 14.37 -14.98 20.44
N VAL A 296 13.91 -16.23 20.56
CA VAL A 296 12.66 -16.61 21.22
C VAL A 296 12.99 -17.70 22.23
N SER A 297 12.85 -17.42 23.52
CA SER A 297 13.09 -18.41 24.57
C SER A 297 11.88 -19.34 24.75
N GLU A 298 12.10 -20.54 25.30
CA GLU A 298 10.98 -21.42 25.70
C GLU A 298 10.06 -20.75 26.73
N ALA A 299 10.63 -19.94 27.65
CA ALA A 299 9.86 -19.13 28.57
C ALA A 299 8.96 -18.14 27.83
N GLU A 300 9.46 -17.50 26.77
CA GLU A 300 8.65 -16.61 25.96
C GLU A 300 7.50 -17.34 25.27
N LYS A 301 7.74 -18.54 24.71
CA LYS A 301 6.68 -19.36 24.09
C LYS A 301 5.55 -19.65 25.09
N SER A 302 5.90 -20.04 26.32
CA SER A 302 4.92 -20.26 27.41
C SER A 302 4.18 -18.98 27.79
N LEU A 303 4.89 -17.89 28.07
CA LEU A 303 4.30 -16.61 28.46
C LEU A 303 3.39 -16.04 27.36
N PHE A 304 3.76 -16.21 26.09
CA PHE A 304 2.94 -15.77 24.97
C PHE A 304 1.65 -16.60 24.85
N ALA A 305 1.72 -17.91 25.09
CA ALA A 305 0.54 -18.77 25.14
C ALA A 305 -0.41 -18.36 26.28
N GLU A 306 0.13 -18.08 27.47
CA GLU A 306 -0.63 -17.57 28.62
C GLU A 306 -1.29 -16.22 28.33
N PHE A 307 -0.55 -15.29 27.72
CA PHE A 307 -1.09 -14.00 27.29
C PHE A 307 -2.26 -14.17 26.30
N ARG A 308 -2.12 -15.04 25.30
CA ARG A 308 -3.19 -15.33 24.33
C ARG A 308 -4.42 -15.97 24.98
N GLN A 309 -4.21 -16.84 25.96
CA GLN A 309 -5.30 -17.41 26.74
C GLN A 309 -6.00 -16.32 27.57
N ALA A 310 -5.25 -15.50 28.31
CA ALA A 310 -5.81 -14.42 29.12
C ALA A 310 -6.60 -13.41 28.27
N LYS A 311 -6.14 -13.11 27.05
CA LYS A 311 -6.86 -12.26 26.09
C LYS A 311 -8.20 -12.87 25.65
N THR A 312 -8.22 -14.18 25.42
CA THR A 312 -9.43 -14.92 25.04
C THR A 312 -10.45 -14.90 26.17
N GLU A 313 -10.00 -15.14 27.40
CA GLU A 313 -10.85 -15.09 28.60
C GLU A 313 -11.40 -13.68 28.87
N GLN A 314 -10.58 -12.64 28.70
CA GLN A 314 -11.01 -11.25 28.84
C GLN A 314 -12.12 -10.88 27.84
N VAL A 315 -11.98 -11.26 26.57
CA VAL A 315 -13.02 -11.05 25.56
C VAL A 315 -14.32 -11.76 25.95
N ALA A 316 -14.24 -13.01 26.41
CA ALA A 316 -15.41 -13.76 26.86
C ALA A 316 -16.08 -13.11 28.09
N ALA A 317 -15.31 -12.70 29.09
CA ALA A 317 -15.81 -12.04 30.29
C ALA A 317 -16.48 -10.69 29.97
N ARG A 318 -15.90 -9.90 29.06
CA ARG A 318 -16.50 -8.63 28.59
C ARG A 318 -17.81 -8.87 27.84
N GLN A 319 -17.90 -9.91 27.01
CA GLN A 319 -19.15 -10.28 26.35
C GLN A 319 -20.24 -10.69 27.36
N GLN A 320 -19.88 -11.43 28.41
CA GLN A 320 -20.80 -11.78 29.50
C GLN A 320 -21.27 -10.53 30.24
N LEU A 321 -20.37 -9.59 30.55
CA LEU A 321 -20.71 -8.32 31.17
C LEU A 321 -21.70 -7.50 30.33
N VAL A 322 -21.48 -7.40 29.02
CA VAL A 322 -22.42 -6.71 28.11
C VAL A 322 -23.80 -7.38 28.12
N LYS A 323 -23.86 -8.71 28.10
CA LYS A 323 -25.12 -9.47 28.17
C LYS A 323 -25.84 -9.25 29.50
N ALA A 324 -25.12 -9.35 30.62
CA ALA A 324 -25.68 -9.15 31.97
C ALA A 324 -26.16 -7.70 32.17
N ALA A 325 -25.41 -6.72 31.69
CA ALA A 325 -25.80 -5.31 31.74
C ALA A 325 -27.09 -5.05 30.96
N LYS A 326 -27.25 -5.66 29.78
CA LYS A 326 -28.48 -5.58 28.99
C LYS A 326 -29.67 -6.24 29.72
N ALA A 327 -29.46 -7.41 30.32
CA ALA A 327 -30.50 -8.12 31.05
C ALA A 327 -30.98 -7.34 32.28
N SER A 328 -30.05 -6.83 33.10
CA SER A 328 -30.36 -6.00 34.26
C SER A 328 -31.06 -4.69 33.87
N LYS A 329 -30.67 -4.06 32.75
CA LYS A 329 -31.36 -2.86 32.24
C LYS A 329 -32.82 -3.14 31.84
N ASN A 330 -33.09 -4.31 31.26
CA ASN A 330 -34.44 -4.70 30.84
C ASN A 330 -35.32 -5.16 32.01
N HIS A 331 -34.69 -5.63 33.10
CA HIS A 331 -35.37 -6.14 34.30
C HIS A 331 -34.72 -5.57 35.56
N PRO A 332 -34.92 -4.26 35.86
CA PRO A 332 -34.20 -3.55 36.92
C PRO A 332 -34.53 -4.06 38.33
N ASP A 333 -35.71 -4.67 38.51
CA ASP A 333 -36.15 -5.19 39.81
C ASP A 333 -35.90 -6.70 39.97
N ASN A 334 -35.30 -7.35 38.98
CA ASN A 334 -34.99 -8.78 39.04
C ASN A 334 -33.65 -9.00 39.77
N SER A 335 -33.73 -9.51 41.00
CA SER A 335 -32.57 -9.77 41.86
C SER A 335 -31.51 -10.68 41.20
N ALA A 336 -31.94 -11.72 40.46
CA ALA A 336 -31.03 -12.61 39.75
C ALA A 336 -30.30 -11.89 38.60
N ALA A 337 -30.97 -10.94 37.93
CA ALA A 337 -30.34 -10.14 36.88
C ALA A 337 -29.29 -9.17 37.46
N LEU A 338 -29.54 -8.61 38.65
CA LEU A 338 -28.59 -7.76 39.36
C LEU A 338 -27.38 -8.57 39.87
N GLU A 339 -27.61 -9.74 40.43
CA GLU A 339 -26.53 -10.64 40.90
C GLU A 339 -25.64 -11.11 39.75
N ALA A 340 -26.24 -11.49 38.61
CA ALA A 340 -25.51 -11.85 37.40
C ALA A 340 -24.66 -10.69 36.87
N LEU A 341 -25.16 -9.44 36.94
CA LEU A 341 -24.39 -8.26 36.57
C LEU A 341 -23.19 -8.03 37.50
N THR A 342 -23.38 -8.16 38.81
CA THR A 342 -22.27 -8.04 39.79
C THR A 342 -21.20 -9.11 39.53
N THR A 343 -21.61 -10.37 39.35
CA THR A 343 -20.69 -11.48 39.05
C THR A 343 -19.93 -11.24 37.74
N ALA A 344 -20.62 -10.80 36.68
CA ALA A 344 -19.99 -10.53 35.40
C ALA A 344 -19.01 -9.34 35.46
N ARG A 345 -19.27 -8.33 36.32
CA ARG A 345 -18.34 -7.22 36.57
C ARG A 345 -17.07 -7.71 37.26
N GLU A 346 -17.20 -8.54 38.30
CA GLU A 346 -16.04 -9.10 39.00
C GLU A 346 -15.20 -10.01 38.10
N LEU A 347 -15.84 -10.85 37.29
CA LEU A 347 -15.17 -11.70 36.32
C LEU A 347 -14.41 -10.87 35.28
N ALA A 348 -15.04 -9.82 34.72
CA ALA A 348 -14.39 -8.93 33.77
C ALA A 348 -13.19 -8.21 34.40
N ALA A 349 -13.31 -7.72 35.64
CA ALA A 349 -12.22 -7.07 36.35
C ALA A 349 -11.05 -8.02 36.62
N LYS A 350 -11.32 -9.26 37.07
CA LYS A 350 -10.28 -10.28 37.27
C LYS A 350 -9.59 -10.65 35.96
N ALA A 351 -10.34 -10.78 34.87
CA ALA A 351 -9.79 -11.08 33.56
C ALA A 351 -8.93 -9.93 33.01
N ASP A 352 -9.31 -8.67 33.25
CA ASP A 352 -8.50 -7.50 32.90
C ASP A 352 -7.16 -7.49 33.68
N VAL A 353 -7.17 -7.77 34.98
CA VAL A 353 -5.94 -7.88 35.79
C VAL A 353 -5.06 -9.03 35.29
N ARG A 354 -5.62 -10.21 35.04
CA ARG A 354 -4.88 -11.37 34.52
C ARG A 354 -4.23 -11.05 33.17
N LEU A 355 -4.96 -10.40 32.26
CA LEU A 355 -4.43 -10.00 30.96
C LEU A 355 -3.25 -9.05 31.13
N ASN A 356 -3.37 -8.01 31.95
CA ASN A 356 -2.31 -7.03 32.15
C ASN A 356 -1.04 -7.67 32.73
N LEU A 357 -1.18 -8.61 33.67
CA LEU A 357 -0.03 -9.34 34.24
C LEU A 357 0.63 -10.25 33.20
N ALA A 358 -0.16 -11.01 32.44
CA ALA A 358 0.36 -11.89 31.39
C ALA A 358 1.03 -11.10 30.26
N GLU A 359 0.46 -9.96 29.87
CA GLU A 359 1.05 -9.05 28.89
C GLU A 359 2.35 -8.44 29.38
N ALA A 360 2.42 -7.99 30.63
CA ALA A 360 3.64 -7.45 31.21
C ALA A 360 4.77 -8.50 31.26
N ALA A 361 4.47 -9.70 31.75
CA ALA A 361 5.45 -10.79 31.84
C ALA A 361 5.97 -11.21 30.45
N TRP A 362 5.06 -11.34 29.47
CA TRP A 362 5.48 -11.63 28.10
C TRP A 362 6.32 -10.50 27.49
N ASN A 363 5.91 -9.24 27.65
CA ASN A 363 6.66 -8.10 27.12
C ASN A 363 8.08 -7.99 27.73
N GLU A 364 8.23 -8.29 29.02
CA GLU A 364 9.54 -8.31 29.69
C GLU A 364 10.47 -9.36 29.06
N GLU A 365 9.99 -10.60 28.91
CA GLU A 365 10.79 -11.69 28.31
C GLU A 365 11.04 -11.43 26.80
N ARG A 366 10.08 -10.88 26.06
CA ARG A 366 10.30 -10.47 24.66
C ARG A 366 11.41 -9.43 24.55
N ASN A 367 11.35 -8.38 25.37
CA ASN A 367 12.31 -7.26 25.33
C ASN A 367 13.72 -7.71 25.73
N LYS A 368 13.82 -8.68 26.64
CA LYS A 368 15.08 -9.29 27.05
C LYS A 368 15.73 -10.07 25.90
N ASN A 369 14.94 -10.76 25.09
CA ASN A 369 15.41 -11.56 23.95
C ASN A 369 15.45 -10.78 22.62
N GLU A 370 15.21 -9.46 22.64
CA GLU A 370 15.40 -8.61 21.48
C GLU A 370 16.89 -8.28 21.27
N PRO A 371 17.50 -8.64 20.12
CA PRO A 371 18.88 -8.32 19.86
C PRO A 371 19.13 -6.81 19.82
N SER A 372 20.20 -6.37 20.48
CA SER A 372 20.54 -4.95 20.62
C SER A 372 20.71 -4.23 19.27
N LYS A 373 21.31 -4.90 18.27
CA LYS A 373 21.47 -4.36 16.91
C LYS A 373 20.12 -4.19 16.20
N VAL A 374 19.18 -5.13 16.34
CA VAL A 374 17.82 -5.02 15.76
C VAL A 374 17.10 -3.81 16.35
N ARG A 375 17.13 -3.66 17.67
CA ARG A 375 16.55 -2.51 18.38
C ARG A 375 17.17 -1.18 17.94
N ALA A 376 18.50 -1.12 17.84
CA ALA A 376 19.21 0.07 17.40
C ALA A 376 18.89 0.43 15.93
N PHE A 377 18.83 -0.59 15.06
CA PHE A 377 18.47 -0.46 13.65
C PHE A 377 17.05 0.11 13.49
N ARG A 378 16.05 -0.47 14.17
CA ARG A 378 14.67 0.08 14.19
C ARG A 378 14.64 1.52 14.68
N LYS A 379 15.31 1.81 15.81
CA LYS A 379 15.36 3.16 16.38
C LYS A 379 15.97 4.17 15.41
N SER A 380 16.96 3.77 14.62
CA SER A 380 17.53 4.63 13.59
C SER A 380 16.57 4.84 12.42
N LEU A 381 15.86 3.81 11.97
CA LEU A 381 14.85 3.94 10.91
C LEU A 381 13.70 4.87 11.30
N MET A 382 13.21 4.78 12.54
CA MET A 382 12.14 5.65 13.04
C MET A 382 12.51 7.14 12.98
N LYS A 383 13.80 7.47 13.11
CA LYS A 383 14.29 8.86 13.00
C LYS A 383 14.40 9.34 11.56
N SER A 384 14.41 8.43 10.59
CA SER A 384 14.55 8.81 9.18
C SER A 384 13.31 9.59 8.73
N PRO A 385 13.48 10.79 8.13
CA PRO A 385 12.35 11.53 7.56
C PRO A 385 11.72 10.80 6.37
N ALA A 386 12.47 9.90 5.73
CA ALA A 386 12.07 9.20 4.52
C ALA A 386 11.32 7.87 4.76
N VAL A 387 11.16 7.41 6.01
CA VAL A 387 10.47 6.15 6.31
C VAL A 387 9.09 6.48 6.87
N SER A 388 8.00 5.92 6.35
CA SER A 388 6.66 6.14 6.90
C SER A 388 6.18 5.02 7.80
N GLN A 389 6.61 3.78 7.57
CA GLN A 389 6.11 2.60 8.29
C GLN A 389 7.23 1.56 8.42
N ILE A 390 7.24 0.89 9.56
CA ILE A 390 8.21 -0.13 9.94
C ILE A 390 7.47 -1.31 10.57
N PHE A 391 7.57 -2.49 9.98
CA PHE A 391 7.05 -3.71 10.59
C PHE A 391 8.16 -4.72 10.77
N ASP A 392 8.23 -5.38 11.90
CA ASP A 392 9.25 -6.39 12.16
C ASP A 392 8.74 -7.48 13.12
N PRO A 393 9.53 -8.54 13.37
CA PRO A 393 9.06 -9.65 14.17
C PRO A 393 8.74 -9.29 15.63
N TRP A 394 9.26 -8.17 16.15
CA TRP A 394 9.00 -7.72 17.51
C TRP A 394 7.92 -6.65 17.58
N PHE A 395 7.91 -5.70 16.64
CA PHE A 395 7.02 -4.54 16.71
C PHE A 395 6.41 -4.16 15.35
N MET A 396 5.24 -3.54 15.42
CA MET A 396 4.52 -2.94 14.30
C MET A 396 4.42 -1.43 14.53
N ASP A 397 4.97 -0.66 13.60
CA ASP A 397 4.85 0.79 13.55
C ASP A 397 4.21 1.19 12.21
N THR A 398 2.90 1.44 12.25
CA THR A 398 2.12 1.78 11.06
C THR A 398 2.38 3.20 10.57
N ASN A 399 2.96 4.07 11.41
CA ASN A 399 3.23 5.47 11.11
C ASN A 399 4.39 6.02 11.96
N SER A 400 5.62 5.80 11.51
CA SER A 400 6.86 6.29 12.14
C SER A 400 7.03 7.83 12.13
N LYS A 401 5.99 8.57 11.74
CA LYS A 401 5.94 10.04 11.75
C LYS A 401 4.98 10.57 12.81
N ASP A 402 4.19 9.71 13.45
CA ASP A 402 3.49 10.09 14.65
C ASP A 402 4.42 9.99 15.89
N LYS A 403 3.87 10.31 17.07
CA LYS A 403 4.60 10.25 18.35
C LYS A 403 4.29 8.96 19.12
N ASN A 404 3.57 8.02 18.51
CA ASN A 404 3.17 6.80 19.16
C ASN A 404 4.33 5.82 19.19
N ALA A 405 4.42 5.04 20.26
CA ALA A 405 5.37 3.96 20.31
C ALA A 405 4.90 2.82 19.38
N PRO A 406 5.83 2.10 18.73
CA PRO A 406 5.51 0.87 18.03
C PRO A 406 4.79 -0.11 18.95
N VAL A 407 3.77 -0.79 18.44
CA VAL A 407 3.03 -1.82 19.19
C VAL A 407 3.69 -3.18 19.02
N ALA A 408 3.53 -4.05 20.02
CA ALA A 408 4.01 -5.42 19.94
C ALA A 408 3.45 -6.16 18.71
N ASN A 409 4.28 -6.92 18.00
CA ASN A 409 3.79 -7.85 16.98
C ASN A 409 3.21 -9.10 17.68
N LEU A 410 1.88 -9.16 17.74
CA LEU A 410 1.13 -10.25 18.39
C LEU A 410 0.85 -11.42 17.45
N GLN A 411 1.24 -11.35 16.18
CA GLN A 411 0.95 -12.37 15.15
C GLN A 411 -0.55 -12.71 15.04
N ILE A 412 -1.43 -11.71 15.23
CA ILE A 412 -2.89 -11.90 15.17
C ILE A 412 -3.41 -11.50 13.79
N SER A 413 -3.13 -10.27 13.37
CA SER A 413 -3.55 -9.72 12.08
C SER A 413 -2.75 -10.32 10.92
N ARG A 414 -3.24 -10.08 9.70
CA ARG A 414 -2.55 -10.51 8.48
C ARG A 414 -1.16 -9.87 8.38
N ASP A 415 -1.05 -8.58 8.68
CA ASP A 415 0.22 -7.86 8.60
C ASP A 415 1.19 -8.37 9.67
N GLU A 416 0.76 -8.52 10.92
CA GLU A 416 1.61 -9.07 11.98
C GLU A 416 2.16 -10.46 11.63
N LYS A 417 1.31 -11.36 11.15
CA LYS A 417 1.73 -12.70 10.72
C LYS A 417 2.67 -12.68 9.54
N THR A 418 2.47 -11.75 8.60
CA THR A 418 3.34 -11.60 7.44
C THR A 418 4.72 -11.13 7.87
N HIS A 419 4.80 -10.17 8.77
CA HIS A 419 6.06 -9.55 9.20
C HIS A 419 6.68 -10.22 10.44
N ALA A 420 6.21 -11.42 10.81
CA ALA A 420 6.78 -12.21 11.90
C ALA A 420 8.15 -12.84 11.56
N HIS A 421 8.58 -12.78 10.29
CA HIS A 421 9.81 -13.42 9.79
C HIS A 421 10.72 -12.51 8.95
N HIS A 422 10.49 -11.20 8.98
CA HIS A 422 11.33 -10.21 8.31
C HIS A 422 11.04 -8.80 8.83
N PHE A 423 12.00 -7.92 8.62
CA PHE A 423 11.82 -6.47 8.75
C PHE A 423 11.26 -5.93 7.43
N HIS A 424 10.24 -5.10 7.48
CA HIS A 424 9.67 -4.37 6.36
C HIS A 424 9.80 -2.87 6.59
N ILE A 425 10.31 -2.17 5.57
CA ILE A 425 10.48 -0.72 5.57
C ILE A 425 9.61 -0.16 4.43
N THR A 426 8.74 0.79 4.75
CA THR A 426 8.03 1.59 3.74
C THR A 426 8.59 3.01 3.69
N VAL A 427 8.95 3.46 2.50
CA VAL A 427 9.38 4.84 2.20
C VAL A 427 8.18 5.79 2.14
N LEU A 428 8.35 6.96 2.74
CA LEU A 428 7.42 8.08 2.64
C LEU A 428 7.60 8.81 1.30
N GLU A 429 6.68 8.57 0.36
CA GLU A 429 6.57 9.35 -0.87
C GLU A 429 5.11 9.82 -1.04
N PRO A 430 4.75 11.02 -0.51
CA PRO A 430 3.37 11.48 -0.43
C PRO A 430 2.74 11.74 -1.81
N LYS A 431 3.54 11.86 -2.88
CA LYS A 431 3.05 12.00 -4.25
C LYS A 431 2.81 10.65 -4.94
N ILE A 432 3.00 9.53 -4.22
CA ILE A 432 2.59 8.19 -4.65
C ILE A 432 1.58 7.60 -3.65
N LEU A 433 1.96 7.42 -2.37
CA LEU A 433 1.14 6.76 -1.34
C LEU A 433 0.49 7.71 -0.35
#